data_AF-R8ASS9-F1
#
_entry.id   AF-R8ASS9-F1
#
_cell.length_a   1.000
_cell.length_b   1.000
_cell.length_c   1.000
_cell.angle_alpha   90.00
_cell.angle_beta   90.00
_cell.angle_gamma   90.00
#
_symmetry.space_group_name_H-M   'P 1'
#
loop_
_entity.id
_entity.type
_entity.pdbx_description
1 polymer ?
#
loop_
_entity_poly.entity_id
_entity_poly.type
_entity_poly.pdbx_seq_one_letter_code
_entity_poly.pdbx_strand_id
1 'polypeptide(L)'
;MFKSAQIIRALCFALLLGPALVQAAEESAVAQASPYQYLPLGDDIVTNYQTNGSQLGFLRVSVSLMVANQAAKDKVALHEPQIRDALIWILSAQDENQVKSLNLREATRKACLEKVNALLQKELGEKPVLDVLFTTYIYQ
;
A
#
# COMPACT_ATOMS: atom_id res chain seq x y z
N MET A 1 -60.89 -16.39 -45.26
CA MET A 1 -59.87 -15.38 -44.89
C MET A 1 -59.44 -15.40 -43.41
N PHE A 2 -59.80 -16.41 -42.59
CA PHE A 2 -59.58 -16.37 -41.13
C PHE A 2 -58.49 -17.32 -40.56
N LYS A 3 -57.93 -18.26 -41.35
CA LYS A 3 -56.90 -19.20 -40.87
C LYS A 3 -55.47 -18.64 -40.90
N SER A 4 -55.18 -17.69 -41.78
CA SER A 4 -53.86 -17.02 -41.88
C SER A 4 -53.58 -16.09 -40.69
N ALA A 5 -54.62 -15.52 -40.07
CA ALA A 5 -54.48 -14.67 -38.88
C ALA A 5 -54.12 -15.46 -37.60
N GLN A 6 -54.49 -16.75 -37.52
CA GLN A 6 -54.16 -17.59 -36.36
C GLN A 6 -52.72 -18.10 -36.39
N ILE A 7 -52.16 -18.36 -37.59
CA ILE A 7 -50.76 -18.78 -37.75
C ILE A 7 -49.81 -17.62 -37.43
N ILE A 8 -50.16 -16.39 -37.81
CA ILE A 8 -49.37 -15.18 -37.49
C ILE A 8 -49.39 -14.90 -35.98
N ARG A 9 -50.52 -15.10 -35.28
CA ARG A 9 -50.60 -14.96 -33.82
C ARG A 9 -49.83 -16.04 -33.05
N ALA A 10 -49.82 -17.29 -33.54
CA ALA A 10 -49.02 -18.37 -32.94
C ALA A 10 -47.51 -18.16 -33.16
N LEU A 11 -47.11 -17.60 -34.31
CA LEU A 11 -45.71 -17.26 -34.61
C LEU A 11 -45.20 -16.07 -33.79
N CYS A 12 -46.07 -15.09 -33.48
CA CYS A 12 -45.74 -13.97 -32.60
C CYS A 12 -45.71 -14.33 -31.11
N PHE A 13 -46.45 -15.35 -30.66
CA PHE A 13 -46.44 -15.76 -29.26
C PHE A 13 -45.22 -16.63 -28.91
N ALA A 14 -44.66 -17.35 -29.89
CA ALA A 14 -43.41 -18.10 -29.74
C ALA A 14 -42.14 -17.21 -29.81
N LEU A 15 -42.26 -15.95 -30.26
CA LEU A 15 -41.14 -15.01 -30.33
C LEU A 15 -41.01 -14.11 -29.07
N LEU A 16 -41.96 -14.21 -28.14
CA LEU A 16 -42.00 -13.41 -26.90
C LEU A 16 -41.71 -14.21 -25.63
N LEU A 17 -41.47 -15.53 -25.74
CA LEU A 17 -41.10 -16.41 -24.63
C LEU A 17 -39.83 -17.23 -24.96
N GLY A 18 -38.66 -16.58 -24.88
CA GLY A 18 -37.37 -17.27 -24.70
C GLY A 18 -36.23 -16.69 -25.54
N PRO A 19 -35.04 -16.40 -24.97
CA PRO A 19 -34.55 -16.78 -23.65
C PRO A 19 -34.34 -15.57 -22.74
N ALA A 20 -35.20 -15.42 -21.73
CA ALA A 20 -34.90 -14.63 -20.52
C ALA A 20 -33.97 -15.43 -19.58
N LEU A 21 -32.92 -16.05 -20.14
CA LEU A 21 -31.89 -16.81 -19.42
C LEU A 21 -30.51 -16.52 -20.01
N VAL A 22 -30.21 -15.23 -20.19
CA VAL A 22 -28.82 -14.75 -20.17
C VAL A 22 -28.79 -13.61 -19.17
N GLN A 23 -29.12 -13.96 -17.92
CA GLN A 23 -28.72 -13.16 -16.79
C GLN A 23 -27.22 -13.41 -16.67
N ALA A 24 -26.44 -12.55 -17.33
CA ALA A 24 -25.02 -12.47 -17.12
C ALA A 24 -24.80 -12.46 -15.60
N ALA A 25 -24.17 -13.53 -15.11
CA ALA A 25 -23.54 -13.50 -13.82
C ALA A 25 -22.43 -12.45 -13.93
N GLU A 26 -22.79 -11.18 -13.72
CA GLU A 26 -21.90 -10.23 -13.10
C GLU A 26 -21.69 -10.76 -11.69
N GLU A 27 -20.82 -11.76 -11.59
CA GLU A 27 -20.05 -12.01 -10.41
C GLU A 27 -19.29 -10.71 -10.18
N SER A 28 -19.95 -9.81 -9.49
CA SER A 28 -19.34 -8.72 -8.76
C SER A 28 -18.36 -9.44 -7.85
N ALA A 29 -17.13 -9.60 -8.34
CA ALA A 29 -15.98 -9.85 -7.52
C ALA A 29 -15.99 -8.68 -6.56
N VAL A 30 -16.66 -8.86 -5.43
CA VAL A 30 -16.48 -8.04 -4.25
C VAL A 30 -15.00 -8.24 -3.99
N ALA A 31 -14.19 -7.30 -4.48
CA ALA A 31 -12.77 -7.27 -4.25
C ALA A 31 -12.67 -7.32 -2.74
N GLN A 32 -12.35 -8.49 -2.20
CA GLN A 32 -12.30 -8.73 -0.78
C GLN A 32 -11.23 -7.76 -0.30
N ALA A 33 -11.68 -6.67 0.33
CA ALA A 33 -10.80 -5.55 0.64
C ALA A 33 -9.61 -6.13 1.40
N SER A 34 -8.42 -5.92 0.85
CA SER A 34 -7.22 -6.52 1.42
C SER A 34 -7.17 -6.14 2.90
N PRO A 35 -6.93 -7.10 3.82
CA PRO A 35 -6.97 -6.80 5.25
C PRO A 35 -5.91 -5.75 5.63
N TYR A 36 -4.88 -5.60 4.80
CA TYR A 36 -3.79 -4.67 5.01
C TYR A 36 -4.26 -3.23 5.14
N GLN A 37 -3.64 -2.53 6.08
CA GLN A 37 -3.83 -1.11 6.26
C GLN A 37 -2.50 -0.39 6.05
N TYR A 38 -2.60 0.85 5.59
CA TYR A 38 -1.45 1.71 5.37
C TYR A 38 -1.52 2.90 6.33
N LEU A 39 -0.42 3.13 7.03
CA LEU A 39 -0.22 4.25 7.93
C LEU A 39 0.88 5.16 7.35
N PRO A 40 0.53 6.24 6.64
CA PRO A 40 1.51 7.26 6.28
C PRO A 40 2.05 7.92 7.56
N LEU A 41 3.36 8.09 7.64
CA LEU A 41 4.02 8.80 8.72
C LEU A 41 4.08 10.28 8.35
N GLY A 42 3.59 11.15 9.25
CA GLY A 42 3.22 12.55 9.04
C GLY A 42 3.92 13.29 7.89
N ASP A 43 4.78 14.27 8.23
CA ASP A 43 5.53 15.03 7.23
C ASP A 43 6.78 14.27 6.77
N ASP A 44 7.21 14.57 5.55
CA ASP A 44 8.45 14.08 4.96
C ASP A 44 9.65 14.20 5.92
N ILE A 45 10.46 13.15 5.96
CA ILE A 45 11.74 13.18 6.65
C ILE A 45 12.77 13.81 5.73
N VAL A 46 13.32 14.95 6.14
CA VAL A 46 14.43 15.62 5.45
C VAL A 46 15.69 15.51 6.32
N THR A 47 16.74 14.93 5.76
CA THR A 47 18.03 14.75 6.42
C THR A 47 19.19 15.03 5.49
N ASN A 48 20.37 15.26 6.05
CA ASN A 48 21.61 15.32 5.30
C ASN A 48 22.24 13.92 5.20
N TYR A 49 23.01 13.68 4.14
CA TYR A 49 23.89 12.52 4.00
C TYR A 49 25.32 12.99 3.67
N GLN A 50 26.31 12.15 3.99
CA GLN A 50 27.71 12.47 3.74
C GLN A 50 28.03 12.30 2.25
N THR A 51 28.57 13.33 1.62
CA THR A 51 29.09 13.24 0.25
C THR A 51 30.60 13.09 0.25
N ASN A 52 31.16 12.64 -0.87
CA ASN A 52 32.62 12.58 -1.02
C ASN A 52 33.27 13.97 -1.20
N GLY A 53 32.46 15.04 -1.37
CA GLY A 53 32.92 16.42 -1.57
C GLY A 53 32.74 17.30 -0.32
N SER A 54 32.91 18.61 -0.49
CA SER A 54 32.73 19.60 0.58
C SER A 54 31.27 20.02 0.81
N GLN A 55 30.32 19.49 0.02
CA GLN A 55 28.91 19.84 0.09
C GLN A 55 28.12 18.77 0.86
N LEU A 56 27.09 19.20 1.61
CA LEU A 56 26.13 18.28 2.20
C LEU A 56 25.09 17.90 1.15
N GLY A 57 24.83 16.61 1.01
CA GLY A 57 23.72 16.10 0.22
C GLY A 57 22.44 16.08 1.04
N PHE A 58 21.30 16.28 0.40
CA PHE A 58 19.99 16.28 1.07
C PHE A 58 19.16 15.09 0.62
N LEU A 59 18.52 14.43 1.57
CA LEU A 59 17.59 13.34 1.32
C LEU A 59 16.22 13.70 1.89
N ARG A 60 15.19 13.65 1.04
CA ARG A 60 13.77 13.76 1.42
C ARG A 60 13.07 12.43 1.17
N VAL A 61 12.47 11.87 2.22
CA VAL A 61 11.74 10.61 2.15
C VAL A 61 10.36 10.75 2.79
N SER A 62 9.31 10.39 2.05
CA SER A 62 7.98 10.14 2.62
C SER A 62 7.87 8.64 2.91
N VAL A 63 7.37 8.27 4.10
CA VAL A 63 7.33 6.88 4.55
C VAL A 63 5.90 6.48 4.90
N SER A 64 5.48 5.29 4.46
CA SER A 64 4.24 4.65 4.89
C SER A 64 4.52 3.25 5.44
N LEU A 65 3.87 2.88 6.54
CA LEU A 65 3.92 1.54 7.11
C LEU A 65 2.76 0.70 6.60
N MET A 66 3.05 -0.50 6.13
CA MET A 66 2.05 -1.52 5.83
C MET A 66 1.85 -2.39 7.07
N VAL A 67 0.62 -2.53 7.52
CA VAL A 67 0.26 -3.33 8.71
C VAL A 67 -0.87 -4.31 8.38
N ALA A 68 -1.00 -5.36 9.19
CA ALA A 68 -1.87 -6.49 8.88
C ALA A 68 -3.38 -6.15 8.86
N ASN A 69 -3.83 -5.21 9.70
CA ASN A 69 -5.24 -4.86 9.87
C ASN A 69 -5.42 -3.50 10.57
N GLN A 70 -6.68 -3.06 10.72
CA GLN A 70 -7.02 -1.78 11.36
C GLN A 70 -6.59 -1.73 12.84
N ALA A 71 -6.78 -2.81 13.60
CA ALA A 71 -6.37 -2.83 15.01
C ALA A 71 -4.85 -2.67 15.17
N ALA A 72 -4.06 -3.27 14.28
CA ALA A 72 -2.61 -3.07 14.22
C ALA A 72 -2.26 -1.61 13.87
N LYS A 73 -2.95 -1.02 12.88
CA LYS A 73 -2.76 0.40 12.51
C LYS A 73 -3.01 1.33 13.69
N ASP A 74 -4.10 1.13 14.41
CA ASP A 74 -4.45 1.97 15.55
C ASP A 74 -3.37 1.88 16.63
N LYS A 75 -2.93 0.68 17.03
CA LYS A 75 -1.82 0.51 17.99
C LYS A 75 -0.52 1.17 17.52
N VAL A 76 -0.13 0.94 16.27
CA VAL A 76 1.13 1.47 15.71
C VAL A 76 1.10 2.99 15.64
N ALA A 77 -0.05 3.61 15.33
CA ALA A 77 -0.20 5.05 15.27
C ALA A 77 0.09 5.75 16.61
N LEU A 78 -0.22 5.13 17.76
CA LEU A 78 0.15 5.70 19.07
C LEU A 78 1.68 5.80 19.28
N HIS A 79 2.46 4.98 18.59
CA HIS A 79 3.93 4.95 18.68
C HIS A 79 4.61 5.67 17.51
N GLU A 80 3.85 6.36 16.64
CA GLU A 80 4.38 7.07 15.48
C GLU A 80 5.58 7.99 15.83
N PRO A 81 5.57 8.80 16.91
CA PRO A 81 6.70 9.68 17.20
C PRO A 81 8.03 8.93 17.42
N GLN A 82 7.99 7.80 18.14
CA GLN A 82 9.18 6.99 18.41
C GLN A 82 9.65 6.24 17.16
N ILE A 83 8.70 5.75 16.36
CA ILE A 83 8.97 5.15 15.05
C ILE A 83 9.68 6.17 14.17
N ARG A 84 9.14 7.39 14.07
CA ARG A 84 9.69 8.45 13.23
C ARG A 84 11.10 8.83 13.65
N ASP A 85 11.36 8.97 14.95
CA ASP A 85 12.69 9.21 15.51
C ASP A 85 13.69 8.12 15.07
N ALA A 86 13.31 6.83 15.21
CA ALA A 86 14.15 5.72 14.80
C ALA A 86 14.46 5.72 13.29
N LEU A 87 13.50 6.10 12.45
CA LEU A 87 13.68 6.22 11.01
C LEU A 87 14.60 7.40 10.64
N ILE A 88 14.43 8.56 11.28
CA ILE A 88 15.31 9.72 11.10
C ILE A 88 16.76 9.33 11.39
N TRP A 89 16.99 8.62 12.50
CA TRP A 89 18.33 8.18 12.87
C TRP A 89 18.99 7.33 11.77
N ILE A 90 18.30 6.30 11.28
CA ILE A 90 18.81 5.44 10.20
C ILE A 90 19.08 6.23 8.92
N LEU A 91 18.14 7.09 8.52
CA LEU A 91 18.24 7.86 7.28
C LEU A 91 19.33 8.93 7.34
N SER A 92 19.59 9.52 8.52
CA SER A 92 20.64 10.52 8.73
C SER A 92 22.05 9.96 8.72
N ALA A 93 22.21 8.67 8.97
CA ALA A 93 23.49 8.00 8.99
C ALA A 93 23.95 7.51 7.61
N GLN A 94 23.15 7.73 6.56
CA GLN A 94 23.45 7.24 5.22
C GLN A 94 24.59 8.04 4.57
N ASP A 95 25.39 7.35 3.75
CA ASP A 95 26.35 7.96 2.83
C ASP A 95 25.79 8.11 1.41
N GLU A 96 26.50 8.85 0.55
CA GLU A 96 26.12 9.12 -0.82
C GLU A 96 25.87 7.85 -1.67
N ASN A 97 26.68 6.81 -1.49
CA ASN A 97 26.51 5.56 -2.25
C ASN A 97 25.23 4.85 -1.80
N GLN A 98 24.98 4.82 -0.50
CA GLN A 98 23.76 4.22 0.07
C GLN A 98 22.49 4.92 -0.41
N VAL A 99 22.53 6.25 -0.54
CA VAL A 99 21.39 7.05 -0.98
C VAL A 99 21.12 6.90 -2.49
N LYS A 100 22.17 6.88 -3.32
CA LYS A 100 22.02 6.87 -4.79
C LYS A 100 21.83 5.46 -5.38
N SER A 101 22.29 4.42 -4.69
CA SER A 101 22.19 3.03 -5.15
C SER A 101 20.83 2.42 -4.83
N LEU A 102 20.14 1.87 -5.83
CA LEU A 102 18.84 1.21 -5.65
C LEU A 102 18.93 0.00 -4.71
N ASN A 103 19.98 -0.81 -4.83
CA ASN A 103 20.17 -1.99 -3.98
C ASN A 103 20.43 -1.60 -2.52
N LEU A 104 21.19 -0.53 -2.30
CA LEU A 104 21.48 -0.07 -0.93
C LEU A 104 20.27 0.64 -0.33
N ARG A 105 19.49 1.39 -1.11
CA ARG A 105 18.20 1.93 -0.68
C ARG A 105 17.26 0.82 -0.18
N GLU A 106 17.17 -0.31 -0.89
CA GLU A 106 16.38 -1.46 -0.42
C GLU A 106 16.94 -2.06 0.87
N ALA A 107 18.26 -2.12 1.03
CA ALA A 107 18.87 -2.54 2.29
C ALA A 107 18.50 -1.59 3.45
N THR A 108 18.56 -0.27 3.22
CA THR A 108 18.15 0.75 4.19
C THR A 108 16.67 0.61 4.55
N ARG A 109 15.80 0.37 3.57
CA ARG A 109 14.36 0.15 3.79
C ARG A 109 14.10 -1.08 4.66
N LYS A 110 14.84 -2.18 4.44
CA LYS A 110 14.77 -3.39 5.29
C LYS A 110 15.28 -3.10 6.71
N ALA A 111 16.38 -2.37 6.86
CA ALA A 111 16.89 -1.96 8.17
C ALA A 111 15.86 -1.11 8.94
N CYS A 112 15.15 -0.22 8.26
CA CYS A 112 14.02 0.51 8.83
C CYS A 112 12.92 -0.43 9.32
N LEU A 113 12.48 -1.40 8.52
CA LEU A 113 11.46 -2.38 8.91
C LEU A 113 11.87 -3.17 10.15
N GLU A 114 13.10 -3.68 10.17
CA GLU A 114 13.65 -4.41 11.31
C GLU A 114 13.69 -3.56 12.57
N LYS A 115 14.14 -2.31 12.46
CA LYS A 115 14.22 -1.38 13.59
C LYS A 115 12.84 -1.04 14.15
N VAL A 116 11.87 -0.76 13.28
CA VAL A 116 10.50 -0.43 13.68
C VAL A 116 9.86 -1.63 14.38
N ASN A 117 9.98 -2.84 13.82
CA ASN A 117 9.44 -4.03 14.47
C ASN A 117 10.18 -4.39 15.76
N ALA A 118 11.49 -4.16 15.86
CA ALA A 118 12.22 -4.35 17.11
C ALA A 118 11.75 -3.38 18.21
N LEU A 119 11.46 -2.12 17.84
CA LEU A 119 10.90 -1.12 18.74
C LEU A 119 9.50 -1.55 19.20
N LEU A 120 8.61 -1.89 18.26
CA LEU A 120 7.24 -2.29 18.59
C LEU A 120 7.16 -3.62 19.35
N GLN A 121 8.08 -4.54 19.11
CA GLN A 121 8.19 -5.77 19.90
C GLN A 121 8.48 -5.47 21.37
N LYS A 122 9.26 -4.42 21.65
CA LYS A 122 9.58 -4.00 23.03
C LYS A 122 8.39 -3.32 23.71
N GLU A 123 7.66 -2.47 22.98
CA GLU A 123 6.56 -1.67 23.54
C GLU A 123 5.21 -2.42 23.58
N LEU A 124 4.92 -3.22 22.54
CA LEU A 124 3.63 -3.91 22.35
C LEU A 124 3.71 -5.44 22.52
N GLY A 125 4.91 -6.02 22.51
CA GLY A 125 5.08 -7.48 22.55
C GLY A 125 4.83 -8.18 21.22
N GLU A 126 4.60 -7.45 20.12
CA GLU A 126 4.31 -8.00 18.78
C GLU A 126 5.05 -7.23 17.66
N LYS A 127 5.10 -7.81 16.47
CA LYS A 127 5.69 -7.21 15.25
C LYS A 127 4.59 -6.92 14.21
N PRO A 128 3.83 -5.83 14.37
CA PRO A 128 2.63 -5.58 13.58
C PRO A 128 2.90 -5.00 12.18
N VAL A 129 4.12 -4.54 11.91
CA VAL A 129 4.50 -3.92 10.63
C VAL A 129 4.98 -4.99 9.66
N LEU A 130 4.27 -5.13 8.55
CA LEU A 130 4.58 -6.07 7.48
C LEU A 130 5.62 -5.50 6.53
N ASP A 131 5.54 -4.20 6.25
CA ASP A 131 6.51 -3.55 5.38
C ASP A 131 6.67 -2.05 5.66
N VAL A 132 7.82 -1.50 5.26
CA VAL A 132 8.11 -0.06 5.22
C VAL A 132 8.22 0.37 3.77
N LEU A 133 7.41 1.34 3.37
CA LEU A 133 7.32 1.84 2.00
C LEU A 133 7.89 3.25 1.93
N PHE A 134 8.85 3.46 1.03
CA PHE A 134 9.31 4.81 0.66
C PHE A 134 8.46 5.29 -0.52
N THR A 135 7.44 6.11 -0.24
CA THR A 135 6.48 6.60 -1.24
C THR A 135 7.03 7.78 -2.04
N THR A 136 7.92 8.56 -1.42
CA THR A 136 8.75 9.58 -2.08
C THR A 136 10.19 9.35 -1.67
N TYR A 137 11.13 9.50 -2.61
CA TYR A 137 12.56 9.40 -2.33
C TYR A 137 13.32 10.33 -3.28
N ILE A 138 13.68 11.52 -2.79
CA ILE A 138 14.34 12.57 -3.58
C ILE A 138 15.66 12.89 -2.90
N TYR A 139 16.74 12.89 -3.68
CA TYR A 139 18.06 13.32 -3.23
C TYR A 139 18.56 14.50 -4.06
N GLN A 140 19.37 15.36 -3.44
CA GLN A 140 20.08 16.49 -4.05
C GLN A 140 21.54 16.46 -3.65
#